data_AF-A0A1F9MHQ7-F1
#
_entry.id   AF-A0A1F9MHQ7-F1
#
_cell.length_a   1.000
_cell.length_b   1.000
_cell.length_c   1.000
_cell.angle_alpha   90.00
_cell.angle_beta   90.00
_cell.angle_gamma   90.00
#
_symmetry.space_group_name_H-M   'P 1'
#
loop_
_entity.id
_entity.type
_entity.pdbx_description
1 polymer ?
#
loop_
_entity_poly.entity_id
_entity_poly.type
_entity_poly.pdbx_seq_one_letter_code
_entity_poly.pdbx_strand_id
1 'polypeptide(L)'
;MKINDLEKCKNEGTENLPSKERRSFLRFGLAVTGVFLGGSVLSLTSTRNAHGVANVKQAEKSLYKPHYTMVIRQNRCIDCERCKEACTKTNHVPAYGHRTTILEQQMETSPGKMESIFRPVLCNHCNRPPCVRVCPTSATYKDKTTGIVMMEYKRCIGCKTCIAACPYNARYFNE
;
A
#
# COMPACT_ATOMS: atom_id res chain seq x y z
N MET A 1 37.36 3.61 8.17
CA MET A 1 36.43 3.96 9.28
C MET A 1 36.29 2.71 10.14
N LYS A 2 36.65 2.75 11.44
CA LYS A 2 36.63 1.56 12.30
C LYS A 2 35.20 1.36 12.83
N ILE A 3 34.70 0.13 12.73
CA ILE A 3 33.32 -0.24 13.13
C ILE A 3 33.08 0.04 14.62
N ASN A 4 34.07 -0.20 15.47
CA ASN A 4 33.99 0.05 16.92
C ASN A 4 33.77 1.54 17.29
N ASP A 5 34.04 2.46 16.37
CA ASP A 5 33.79 3.89 16.59
C ASP A 5 32.34 4.26 16.24
N LEU A 6 31.68 3.50 15.35
CA LEU A 6 30.27 3.69 14.97
C LEU A 6 29.30 3.20 16.06
N GLU A 7 29.65 2.11 16.74
CA GLU A 7 28.82 1.55 17.84
C GLU A 7 28.76 2.46 19.07
N LYS A 8 29.68 3.41 19.19
CA LYS A 8 29.69 4.43 20.26
C LYS A 8 28.84 5.65 19.92
N CYS A 9 28.41 5.80 18.67
CA CYS A 9 27.57 6.93 18.25
C CYS A 9 26.12 6.68 18.68
N LYS A 10 25.49 7.69 19.28
CA LYS A 10 24.05 7.63 19.58
C LYS A 10 23.27 7.67 18.27
N ASN A 11 22.26 6.80 18.16
CA ASN A 11 21.36 6.77 17.01
C ASN A 11 20.49 8.04 16.99
N GLU A 12 20.78 8.96 16.07
CA GLU A 12 20.04 10.20 15.81
C GLU A 12 18.77 10.00 14.96
N GLY A 13 18.27 8.75 14.90
CA GLY A 13 17.02 8.41 14.25
C GLY A 13 15.86 9.26 14.79
N THR A 14 14.92 9.57 13.90
CA THR A 14 13.80 10.45 14.21
C THR A 14 13.01 9.98 15.43
N GLU A 15 12.96 8.69 15.70
CA GLU A 15 12.33 8.02 16.83
C GLU A 15 12.84 8.49 18.21
N ASN A 16 14.11 8.88 18.34
CA ASN A 16 14.75 9.20 19.62
C ASN A 16 14.70 10.70 19.99
N LEU A 17 14.27 11.57 19.07
CA LEU A 17 14.20 13.00 19.32
C LEU A 17 12.85 13.42 19.95
N PRO A 18 12.84 14.18 21.06
CA PRO A 18 11.62 14.75 21.62
C PRO A 18 10.86 15.60 20.60
N SER A 19 9.52 15.55 20.65
CA SER A 19 8.66 16.30 19.71
C SER A 19 8.92 17.82 19.71
N LYS A 20 9.37 18.37 20.85
CA LYS A 20 9.76 19.78 21.01
C LYS A 20 11.00 20.13 20.20
N GLU A 21 12.01 19.26 20.17
CA GLU A 21 13.23 19.46 19.39
C GLU A 21 12.97 19.34 17.89
N ARG A 22 12.15 18.38 17.46
CA ARG A 22 11.73 18.27 16.05
C ARG A 22 11.01 19.53 15.57
N ARG A 23 10.12 20.10 16.40
CA ARG A 23 9.44 21.37 16.11
C ARG A 23 10.41 22.55 16.08
N SER A 24 11.40 22.57 16.96
CA SER A 24 12.43 23.61 16.99
C SER A 24 13.30 23.56 15.73
N PHE A 25 13.74 22.37 15.33
CA PHE A 25 14.51 22.14 14.12
C PHE A 25 13.74 22.55 12.86
N LEU A 26 12.47 22.16 12.75
CA LEU A 26 11.60 22.58 11.64
C LEU A 26 11.40 24.10 11.61
N ARG A 27 11.20 24.74 12.77
CA ARG A 27 11.11 26.21 12.86
C ARG A 27 12.39 26.90 12.43
N PHE A 28 13.54 26.37 12.83
CA PHE A 28 14.84 26.90 12.44
C PHE A 28 15.08 26.72 10.94
N GLY A 29 14.77 25.54 10.39
CA GLY A 29 14.85 25.28 8.94
C GLY A 29 13.94 26.21 8.11
N LEU A 30 12.73 26.49 8.59
CA LEU A 30 11.79 27.42 7.95
C LEU A 30 12.27 28.88 8.03
N ALA A 31 12.90 29.28 9.14
CA ALA A 31 13.50 30.60 9.29
C ALA A 31 14.74 30.79 8.40
N VAL A 32 15.64 29.80 8.37
CA VAL A 32 16.87 29.84 7.56
C VAL A 32 16.55 29.82 6.07
N THR A 33 15.66 28.94 5.62
CA THR A 33 15.25 28.90 4.20
C THR A 33 14.49 30.17 3.78
N GLY A 34 13.71 30.78 4.67
CA GLY A 34 13.03 32.06 4.41
C GLY A 34 13.99 33.23 4.19
N VAL A 35 15.14 33.23 4.87
CA VAL A 35 16.17 34.28 4.72
C VAL A 35 17.00 34.09 3.44
N PHE A 36 17.37 32.85 3.08
CA PHE A 36 18.17 32.59 1.88
C PHE A 36 17.39 32.72 0.57
N LEU A 37 16.06 32.63 0.60
CA LEU A 37 15.18 32.85 -0.57
C LEU A 37 14.65 34.29 -0.67
N GLY A 38 15.35 35.28 -0.10
CA GLY A 38 15.04 36.70 -0.32
C GLY A 38 13.71 37.18 0.27
N GLY A 39 13.20 36.50 1.30
CA GLY A 39 11.98 36.92 2.01
C GLY A 39 12.27 38.07 2.98
N SER A 40 12.27 39.30 2.49
CA SER A 40 12.20 40.49 3.33
C SER A 40 10.91 40.45 4.15
N VAL A 41 11.05 40.21 5.46
CA VAL A 41 10.00 40.36 6.48
C VAL A 41 8.81 39.39 6.29
N LEU A 42 8.56 38.59 7.32
CA LEU A 42 7.33 37.83 7.50
C LEU A 42 6.11 38.74 7.33
N SER A 43 5.56 38.79 6.11
CA SER A 43 4.20 39.26 5.91
C SER A 43 3.28 38.23 6.55
N LEU A 44 2.75 38.57 7.72
CA LEU A 44 1.68 37.86 8.45
C LEU A 44 0.37 37.73 7.65
N THR A 45 0.36 38.11 6.38
CA THR A 45 -0.73 37.83 5.46
C THR A 45 -0.61 36.38 5.00
N SER A 46 -1.50 35.53 5.49
CA SER A 46 -1.80 34.23 4.87
C SER A 46 -1.96 34.44 3.36
N THR A 47 -0.97 33.99 2.59
CA THR A 47 -1.11 33.91 1.14
C THR A 47 -2.19 32.86 0.90
N ARG A 48 -3.42 33.30 0.62
CA ARG A 48 -4.54 32.42 0.29
C ARG A 48 -4.21 31.47 -0.88
N ASN A 49 -3.24 31.86 -1.72
CA ASN A 49 -2.71 31.06 -2.81
C ASN A 49 -1.20 30.82 -2.61
N ALA A 50 -0.82 30.07 -1.58
CA ALA A 50 0.46 29.38 -1.59
C ALA A 50 0.39 28.25 -2.63
N HIS A 51 0.78 28.54 -3.87
CA HIS A 51 1.09 27.48 -4.83
C HIS A 51 2.37 26.81 -4.36
N GLY A 52 2.23 25.72 -3.58
CA GLY A 52 3.37 24.90 -3.23
C GLY A 52 4.11 24.52 -4.51
N VAL A 53 5.42 24.80 -4.56
CA VAL A 53 6.32 24.29 -5.60
C VAL A 53 6.53 22.80 -5.32
N ALA A 54 5.44 22.05 -5.35
CA ALA A 54 5.49 20.62 -5.45
C ALA A 54 5.55 20.37 -6.95
N ASN A 55 6.74 20.05 -7.45
CA ASN A 55 6.90 19.27 -8.68
C ASN A 55 6.26 17.87 -8.47
N VAL A 56 4.97 17.82 -8.14
CA VAL A 56 4.15 16.64 -8.37
C VAL A 56 4.05 16.60 -9.88
N LYS A 57 4.93 15.81 -10.50
CA LYS A 57 4.77 15.44 -11.91
C LYS A 57 3.30 15.10 -12.09
N GLN A 58 2.63 15.88 -12.93
CA GLN A 58 1.25 15.63 -13.31
C GLN A 58 1.13 14.15 -13.62
N ALA A 59 0.20 13.47 -12.94
CA ALA A 59 0.10 12.01 -13.00
C ALA A 59 0.19 11.56 -14.46
N GLU A 60 1.24 10.77 -14.77
CA GLU A 60 1.41 10.24 -16.12
C GLU A 60 0.09 9.62 -16.58
N LYS A 61 -0.26 9.90 -17.83
CA LYS A 61 -1.47 9.39 -18.48
C LYS A 61 -1.61 7.89 -18.16
N SER A 62 -2.67 7.52 -17.45
CA SER A 62 -2.92 6.14 -17.04
C SER A 62 -2.80 5.18 -18.23
N LEU A 63 -2.09 4.06 -18.03
CA LEU A 63 -1.88 3.01 -19.03
C LEU A 63 -3.20 2.36 -19.50
N TYR A 64 -4.28 2.50 -18.73
CA TYR A 64 -5.56 1.83 -18.92
C TYR A 64 -6.73 2.82 -18.97
N LYS A 65 -7.78 2.49 -19.74
CA LYS A 65 -8.97 3.32 -19.95
C LYS A 65 -10.25 2.47 -20.04
N PRO A 66 -11.15 2.52 -19.04
CA PRO A 66 -10.97 3.15 -17.72
C PRO A 66 -9.92 2.41 -16.86
N HIS A 67 -9.32 3.10 -15.89
CA HIS A 67 -8.41 2.49 -14.92
C HIS A 67 -9.11 2.35 -13.57
N TYR A 68 -9.48 1.12 -13.23
CA TYR A 68 -10.18 0.83 -11.98
C TYR A 68 -9.21 0.82 -10.79
N THR A 69 -9.67 1.31 -9.64
CA THR A 69 -8.92 1.24 -8.38
C THR A 69 -9.90 0.96 -7.25
N MET A 70 -9.50 0.07 -6.34
CA MET A 70 -10.23 -0.26 -5.13
C MET A 70 -9.41 0.21 -3.92
N VAL A 71 -10.03 0.99 -3.03
CA VAL A 71 -9.39 1.48 -1.79
C VAL A 71 -10.15 0.95 -0.59
N ILE A 72 -9.45 0.22 0.27
CA ILE A 72 -10.01 -0.33 1.51
C ILE A 72 -9.48 0.47 2.69
N ARG A 73 -10.38 1.00 3.51
CA ARG A 73 -10.06 1.67 4.77
C ARG A 73 -9.86 0.63 5.87
N GLN A 74 -8.62 0.19 6.07
CA GLN A 74 -8.28 -0.88 7.01
C GLN A 74 -8.67 -0.53 8.46
N ASN A 75 -8.56 0.73 8.86
CA ASN A 75 -8.94 1.21 10.20
C ASN A 75 -10.45 1.14 10.51
N ARG A 76 -11.29 0.82 9.52
CA ARG A 76 -12.74 0.61 9.70
C ARG A 76 -13.13 -0.86 9.57
N CYS A 77 -12.18 -1.75 9.31
CA CYS A 77 -12.45 -3.18 9.28
C CYS A 77 -12.59 -3.70 10.71
N ILE A 78 -13.73 -4.32 10.99
CA ILE A 78 -14.08 -4.92 12.30
C ILE A 78 -14.27 -6.44 12.19
N ASP A 79 -13.76 -7.04 11.12
CA ASP A 79 -13.92 -8.46 10.81
C ASP A 79 -15.37 -8.99 10.80
N CYS A 80 -16.32 -8.20 10.27
CA CYS A 80 -17.71 -8.65 10.15
C CYS A 80 -17.95 -9.71 9.06
N GLU A 81 -16.90 -10.13 8.33
CA GLU A 81 -16.91 -11.08 7.20
C GLU A 81 -17.91 -10.84 6.04
N ARG A 82 -18.74 -9.80 6.07
CA ARG A 82 -19.76 -9.53 5.03
C ARG A 82 -19.17 -9.36 3.62
N CYS A 83 -17.94 -8.84 3.52
CA CYS A 83 -17.24 -8.72 2.24
C CYS A 83 -16.83 -10.09 1.67
N LYS A 84 -16.43 -11.04 2.53
CA LYS A 84 -16.10 -12.42 2.16
C LYS A 84 -17.37 -13.15 1.70
N GLU A 85 -18.45 -13.06 2.46
CA GLU A 85 -19.75 -13.67 2.11
C GLU A 85 -20.27 -13.15 0.76
N ALA A 86 -20.31 -11.82 0.57
CA ALA A 86 -20.76 -11.22 -0.67
C ALA A 86 -19.91 -11.65 -1.87
N CYS A 87 -18.58 -11.76 -1.68
CA CYS A 87 -17.66 -12.19 -2.73
C CYS A 87 -17.88 -13.66 -3.11
N THR A 88 -18.04 -14.54 -2.12
CA THR A 88 -18.34 -15.96 -2.31
C THR A 88 -19.65 -16.16 -3.04
N LYS A 89 -20.72 -15.48 -2.61
CA LYS A 89 -22.05 -15.56 -3.23
C LYS A 89 -22.04 -15.05 -4.67
N THR A 90 -21.41 -13.90 -4.92
CA THR A 90 -21.39 -13.28 -6.26
C THR A 90 -20.57 -14.10 -7.27
N ASN A 91 -19.47 -14.70 -6.82
CA ASN A 91 -18.53 -15.41 -7.70
C ASN A 91 -18.68 -16.94 -7.63
N HIS A 92 -19.69 -17.46 -6.93
CA HIS A 92 -19.93 -18.89 -6.75
C HIS A 92 -18.67 -19.66 -6.30
N VAL A 93 -17.97 -19.10 -5.30
CA VAL A 93 -16.72 -19.69 -4.79
C VAL A 93 -17.07 -20.95 -3.98
N PRO A 94 -16.39 -22.10 -4.20
CA PRO A 94 -16.63 -23.31 -3.41
C PRO A 94 -16.24 -23.12 -1.95
N ALA A 95 -16.78 -23.94 -1.05
CA ALA A 95 -16.58 -23.80 0.40
C ALA A 95 -15.10 -23.85 0.84
N TYR A 96 -14.25 -24.57 0.10
CA TYR A 96 -12.81 -24.67 0.36
C TYR A 96 -11.99 -23.52 -0.26
N GLY A 97 -12.60 -22.71 -1.13
CA GLY A 97 -11.95 -21.62 -1.84
C GLY A 97 -12.21 -20.26 -1.19
N HIS A 98 -11.35 -19.29 -1.50
CA HIS A 98 -11.55 -17.90 -1.07
C HIS A 98 -10.95 -16.93 -2.09
N ARG A 99 -11.63 -15.79 -2.27
CA ARG A 99 -11.14 -14.65 -3.07
C ARG A 99 -10.78 -13.44 -2.21
N THR A 100 -11.19 -13.47 -0.95
CA THR A 100 -10.99 -12.41 0.04
C THR A 100 -10.83 -13.08 1.39
N THR A 101 -9.77 -12.72 2.10
CA THR A 101 -9.45 -13.23 3.44
C THR A 101 -9.20 -12.04 4.35
N ILE A 102 -9.61 -12.11 5.61
CA ILE A 102 -9.32 -11.07 6.59
C ILE A 102 -8.22 -11.61 7.49
N LEU A 103 -7.09 -10.89 7.56
CA LEU A 103 -5.99 -11.23 8.44
C LEU A 103 -6.14 -10.44 9.74
N GLU A 104 -6.01 -11.11 10.87
CA GLU A 104 -5.91 -10.48 12.18
C GLU A 104 -4.45 -10.36 12.58
N GLN A 105 -4.05 -9.18 13.06
CA GLN A 105 -2.76 -8.96 13.69
C GLN A 105 -2.99 -8.36 15.07
N GLN A 106 -2.54 -9.04 16.12
CA GLN A 106 -2.55 -8.50 17.47
C GLN A 106 -1.29 -7.65 17.69
N MET A 107 -1.47 -6.44 18.21
CA MET A 107 -0.39 -5.51 18.51
C MET A 107 -0.55 -4.97 19.92
N GLU A 108 0.55 -4.97 20.69
CA GLU A 108 0.57 -4.32 21.99
C GLU A 108 0.67 -2.81 21.80
N THR A 109 -0.29 -2.07 22.33
CA THR A 109 -0.35 -0.60 22.20
C THR A 109 0.16 0.10 23.46
N SER A 110 0.12 -0.59 24.59
CA SER A 110 0.57 -0.14 25.92
C SER A 110 0.85 -1.38 26.76
N PRO A 111 1.71 -1.33 27.80
CA PRO A 111 1.97 -2.49 28.65
C PRO A 111 0.68 -3.19 29.11
N GLY A 112 0.50 -4.43 28.66
CA GLY A 112 -0.68 -5.25 28.98
C GLY A 112 -1.97 -4.93 28.21
N LYS A 113 -1.94 -4.00 27.24
CA LYS A 113 -3.07 -3.67 26.35
C LYS A 113 -2.81 -4.16 24.92
N MET A 114 -3.51 -5.22 24.54
CA MET A 114 -3.51 -5.75 23.18
C MET A 114 -4.65 -5.13 22.36
N GLU A 115 -4.37 -4.75 21.12
CA GLU A 115 -5.36 -4.33 20.14
C GLU A 115 -5.25 -5.21 18.88
N SER A 116 -6.39 -5.65 18.35
CA SER A 116 -6.47 -6.42 17.10
C SER A 116 -6.65 -5.48 15.91
N ILE A 117 -5.82 -5.64 14.89
CA ILE A 117 -5.92 -4.93 13.61
C ILE A 117 -6.33 -5.92 12.53
N PHE A 118 -7.45 -5.63 11.87
CA PHE A 118 -7.97 -6.46 10.78
C PHE A 118 -7.59 -5.90 9.42
N ARG A 119 -7.09 -6.78 8.54
CA ARG A 119 -6.62 -6.44 7.20
C ARG A 119 -7.25 -7.35 6.15
N PRO A 120 -8.25 -6.85 5.41
CA PRO A 120 -8.77 -7.57 4.24
C PRO A 120 -7.69 -7.67 3.16
N VAL A 121 -7.37 -8.89 2.75
CA VAL A 121 -6.44 -9.23 1.68
C VAL A 121 -7.21 -9.90 0.54
N LEU A 122 -6.99 -9.39 -0.68
CA LEU A 122 -7.62 -9.85 -1.92
C LEU A 122 -6.65 -9.69 -3.09
N CYS A 123 -7.09 -10.06 -4.31
CA CYS A 123 -6.31 -9.84 -5.51
C CYS A 123 -6.18 -8.33 -5.80
N ASN A 124 -4.95 -7.81 -5.78
CA ASN A 124 -4.67 -6.39 -6.03
C ASN A 124 -4.62 -6.01 -7.52
N HIS A 125 -4.85 -6.96 -8.44
CA HIS A 125 -4.76 -6.76 -9.88
C HIS A 125 -3.50 -5.99 -10.32
N CYS A 126 -2.33 -6.40 -9.82
CA CYS A 126 -1.05 -5.70 -9.96
C CYS A 126 -0.73 -5.26 -11.41
N ASN A 127 -0.07 -4.12 -11.59
CA ASN A 127 0.36 -3.63 -12.92
C ASN A 127 1.44 -4.50 -13.57
N ARG A 128 2.34 -5.05 -12.75
CA ARG A 128 3.34 -6.04 -13.15
C ARG A 128 3.07 -7.37 -12.45
N PRO A 129 2.01 -8.10 -12.83
CA PRO A 129 1.56 -9.27 -12.08
C PRO A 129 2.55 -10.44 -12.23
N PRO A 130 3.16 -10.93 -11.13
CA PRO A 130 4.02 -12.12 -11.19
C PRO A 130 3.23 -13.36 -11.60
N CYS A 131 1.98 -13.48 -11.14
CA CYS A 131 1.09 -14.59 -11.48
C CYS A 131 0.86 -14.75 -13.00
N VAL A 132 0.81 -13.65 -13.76
CA VAL A 132 0.68 -13.69 -15.24
C VAL A 132 1.98 -14.15 -15.89
N ARG A 133 3.13 -13.64 -15.43
CA ARG A 133 4.45 -13.97 -16.01
C ARG A 133 4.82 -15.44 -15.88
N VAL A 134 4.37 -16.10 -14.81
CA VAL A 134 4.70 -17.51 -14.54
C VAL A 134 3.73 -18.52 -15.17
N CYS A 135 2.67 -18.06 -15.85
CA CYS A 135 1.66 -18.96 -16.40
C CYS A 135 2.12 -19.50 -17.76
N PRO A 136 2.44 -20.80 -17.89
CA PRO A 136 3.02 -21.33 -19.12
C PRO A 136 2.05 -21.30 -20.30
N THR A 137 0.74 -21.44 -20.03
CA THR A 137 -0.30 -21.45 -21.07
C THR A 137 -0.91 -20.07 -21.32
N SER A 138 -0.41 -19.01 -20.64
CA SER A 138 -1.00 -17.66 -20.67
C SER A 138 -2.50 -17.64 -20.33
N ALA A 139 -2.94 -18.53 -19.44
CA ALA A 139 -4.33 -18.61 -19.01
C ALA A 139 -4.71 -17.46 -18.07
N THR A 140 -3.80 -16.99 -17.22
CA THR A 140 -3.96 -15.69 -16.52
C THR A 140 -3.32 -14.59 -17.36
N TYR A 141 -4.03 -13.49 -17.56
CA TYR A 141 -3.57 -12.38 -18.39
C TYR A 141 -3.98 -11.03 -17.80
N LYS A 142 -3.30 -9.97 -18.21
CA LYS A 142 -3.68 -8.59 -17.88
C LYS A 142 -4.52 -8.06 -19.03
N ASP A 143 -5.74 -7.62 -18.75
CA ASP A 143 -6.56 -6.95 -19.76
C ASP A 143 -5.87 -5.65 -20.21
N LYS A 144 -5.74 -5.49 -21.53
CA LYS A 144 -5.07 -4.35 -22.15
C LYS A 144 -5.90 -3.07 -22.03
N THR A 145 -7.23 -3.20 -21.92
CA THR A 145 -8.14 -2.04 -21.86
C THR A 145 -8.26 -1.51 -20.44
N THR A 146 -8.65 -2.35 -19.48
CA THR A 146 -8.93 -1.94 -18.10
C THR A 146 -7.76 -2.11 -17.14
N GLY A 147 -6.78 -2.94 -17.48
CA GLY A 147 -5.72 -3.33 -16.56
C GLY A 147 -6.17 -4.33 -15.50
N ILE A 148 -7.33 -4.97 -15.61
CA ILE A 148 -7.72 -6.00 -14.64
C ILE A 148 -6.96 -7.30 -14.94
N VAL A 149 -6.45 -7.98 -13.90
CA VAL A 149 -5.91 -9.34 -14.06
C VAL A 149 -7.08 -10.31 -14.19
N MET A 150 -7.17 -10.94 -15.36
CA MET A 150 -8.25 -11.83 -15.78
C MET A 150 -7.74 -13.28 -15.93
N MET A 151 -8.68 -14.22 -16.01
CA MET A 151 -8.40 -15.65 -16.15
C MET A 151 -9.24 -16.24 -17.28
N GLU A 152 -8.58 -16.90 -18.22
CA GLU A 152 -9.20 -17.78 -19.21
C GLU A 152 -9.18 -19.22 -18.69
N TYR A 153 -10.30 -19.67 -18.17
CA TYR A 153 -10.41 -20.97 -17.50
C TYR A 153 -10.10 -22.14 -18.46
N LYS A 154 -10.48 -22.03 -19.75
CA LYS A 154 -10.27 -23.09 -20.74
C LYS A 154 -8.80 -23.36 -21.04
N ARG A 155 -7.92 -22.39 -20.81
CA ARG A 155 -6.46 -22.51 -21.03
C ARG A 155 -5.71 -22.96 -19.78
N CYS A 156 -6.38 -23.03 -18.64
CA CYS A 156 -5.76 -23.37 -17.37
C CYS A 156 -5.50 -24.88 -17.29
N ILE A 157 -4.23 -25.28 -17.18
CA ILE A 157 -3.83 -26.69 -17.04
C ILE A 157 -3.65 -27.13 -15.58
N GLY A 158 -4.02 -26.29 -14.60
CA GLY A 158 -3.92 -26.64 -13.18
C GLY A 158 -2.51 -26.78 -12.62
N CYS A 159 -1.48 -26.20 -13.26
CA CYS A 159 -0.08 -26.28 -12.77
C CYS A 159 0.22 -25.52 -11.46
N LYS A 160 -0.74 -24.75 -10.92
CA LYS A 160 -0.67 -24.01 -9.64
C LYS A 160 0.50 -23.00 -9.49
N THR A 161 1.33 -22.77 -10.51
CA THR A 161 2.47 -21.82 -10.46
C THR A 161 2.04 -20.39 -10.13
N CYS A 162 0.87 -19.96 -10.66
CA CYS A 162 0.32 -18.64 -10.39
C CYS A 162 -0.09 -18.41 -8.93
N ILE A 163 -0.35 -19.48 -8.17
CA ILE A 163 -0.64 -19.42 -6.72
C ILE A 163 0.66 -19.14 -5.98
N ALA A 164 1.69 -19.96 -6.22
CA ALA A 164 3.01 -19.80 -5.61
C ALA A 164 3.65 -18.44 -5.90
N ALA A 165 3.43 -17.89 -7.11
CA ALA A 165 4.01 -16.60 -7.49
C ALA A 165 3.27 -15.37 -6.92
N CYS A 166 2.08 -15.53 -6.34
CA CYS A 166 1.31 -14.39 -5.83
C CYS A 166 1.80 -13.98 -4.43
N PRO A 167 2.37 -12.77 -4.24
CA PRO A 167 2.88 -12.35 -2.94
C PRO A 167 1.77 -12.12 -1.90
N TYR A 168 0.52 -12.01 -2.34
CA TYR A 168 -0.65 -11.81 -1.48
C TYR A 168 -1.41 -13.11 -1.21
N ASN A 169 -0.94 -14.24 -1.77
CA ASN A 169 -1.64 -15.52 -1.75
C ASN A 169 -3.13 -15.41 -2.16
N ALA A 170 -3.45 -14.52 -3.10
CA ALA A 170 -4.82 -14.16 -3.44
C ALA A 170 -5.45 -15.07 -4.52
N ARG A 171 -4.92 -16.28 -4.69
CA ARG A 171 -5.32 -17.22 -5.74
C ARG A 171 -5.64 -18.56 -5.08
N TYR A 172 -6.76 -19.15 -5.47
CA TYR A 172 -7.11 -20.53 -5.11
C TYR A 172 -7.26 -21.35 -6.40
N PHE A 173 -7.15 -22.68 -6.26
CA PHE A 173 -7.42 -23.62 -7.34
C PHE A 173 -8.80 -24.23 -7.12
N ASN A 174 -9.61 -24.30 -8.17
CA ASN A 174 -10.85 -25.06 -8.17
C ASN A 174 -10.50 -26.45 -8.71
N GLU A 175 -10.52 -27.44 -7.83
CA GLU A 175 -10.31 -28.85 -8.17
C GLU A 175 -11.49 -29.40 -8.97
#